data_AF-A0A956EMN4-F1
#
_entry.id   AF-A0A956EMN4-F1
#
_cell.length_a   1.000
_cell.length_b   1.000
_cell.length_c   1.000
_cell.angle_alpha   90.00
_cell.angle_beta   90.00
_cell.angle_gamma   90.00
#
_symmetry.space_group_name_H-M   'P 1'
#
loop_
_entity.id
_entity.type
_entity.pdbx_description
1 polymer ?
#
loop_
_entity_poly.entity_id
_entity_poly.type
_entity_poly.pdbx_seq_one_letter_code
_entity_poly.pdbx_strand_id
1 'polypeptide(L)'
;MHGVIRDVTALFVRTVDPRIVVETRLEAPCALVLGDRSLLQNALLNIALNARDAMPEGGTVAFTTALCELAPGDPRLGGELAPGLYLEVRISDDGAGIPASAMARLFEPFYTSKEGHGTGL
;
A
#
# COMPACT_ATOMS: atom_id res chain seq x y z
N MET A 1 -5.54 -13.21 0.38
CA MET A 1 -5.05 -11.86 0.05
C MET A 1 -5.51 -11.36 -1.33
N HIS A 2 -5.27 -12.06 -2.44
CA HIS A 2 -5.60 -11.56 -3.78
C HIS A 2 -7.06 -11.13 -3.98
N GLY A 3 -8.03 -11.86 -3.41
CA GLY A 3 -9.43 -11.44 -3.45
C GLY A 3 -9.68 -10.08 -2.78
N VAL A 4 -8.99 -9.77 -1.68
CA VAL A 4 -9.06 -8.48 -1.00
C VAL A 4 -8.51 -7.37 -1.91
N ILE A 5 -7.36 -7.60 -2.53
CA ILE A 5 -6.75 -6.65 -3.46
C ILE A 5 -7.69 -6.37 -4.64
N ARG A 6 -8.29 -7.41 -5.24
CA ARG A 6 -9.23 -7.25 -6.35
C ARG A 6 -10.44 -6.38 -5.97
N ASP A 7 -11.04 -6.64 -4.81
CA ASP A 7 -12.17 -5.84 -4.31
C ASP A 7 -11.77 -4.37 -4.12
N VAL A 8 -10.60 -4.12 -3.50
CA VAL A 8 -10.09 -2.76 -3.28
C VAL A 8 -9.81 -2.06 -4.60
N THR A 9 -9.14 -2.73 -5.55
CA THR A 9 -8.85 -2.13 -6.87
C THR A 9 -10.12 -1.84 -7.65
N ALA A 10 -11.13 -2.71 -7.58
CA ALA A 10 -12.41 -2.50 -8.24
C ALA A 10 -13.18 -1.31 -7.66
N LEU A 11 -13.13 -1.12 -6.33
CA LEU A 11 -13.70 0.05 -5.68
C LEU A 11 -12.92 1.32 -6.06
N PHE A 12 -11.59 1.27 -5.95
CA PHE A 12 -10.69 2.40 -6.17
C PHE A 12 -10.83 2.98 -7.58
N VAL A 13 -10.83 2.13 -8.62
CA VAL A 13 -11.02 2.53 -10.03
C VAL A 13 -12.32 3.31 -10.23
N ARG A 14 -13.38 3.02 -9.47
CA ARG A 14 -14.67 3.72 -9.59
C ARG A 14 -14.71 5.08 -8.90
N THR A 15 -13.73 5.36 -8.03
CA THR A 15 -13.69 6.56 -7.18
C THR A 15 -12.60 7.56 -7.56
N VAL A 16 -11.68 7.16 -8.44
CA VAL A 16 -10.48 7.93 -8.79
C VAL A 16 -10.65 8.65 -10.13
N ASP A 17 -9.86 9.71 -10.35
CA ASP A 17 -9.79 10.41 -11.63
C ASP A 17 -9.43 9.41 -12.75
N PRO A 18 -10.12 9.42 -13.91
CA PRO A 18 -9.84 8.53 -15.03
C PRO A 18 -8.41 8.60 -15.59
N ARG A 19 -7.66 9.66 -15.28
CA ARG A 19 -6.23 9.80 -15.63
C ARG A 19 -5.31 8.93 -14.78
N ILE A 20 -5.81 8.33 -13.70
CA ILE A 20 -5.06 7.37 -12.89
C ILE A 20 -5.31 5.95 -13.40
N VAL A 21 -4.25 5.31 -13.86
CA VAL A 21 -4.24 3.92 -14.29
C VAL A 21 -3.98 3.04 -13.08
N VAL A 22 -4.73 1.94 -12.96
CA VAL A 22 -4.55 0.96 -11.88
C VAL A 22 -4.06 -0.35 -12.47
N GLU A 23 -2.85 -0.74 -12.08
CA GLU A 23 -2.21 -1.98 -12.50
C GLU A 23 -2.21 -3.02 -11.37
N THR A 24 -2.33 -4.29 -11.73
CA THR A 24 -2.23 -5.39 -10.76
C THR A 24 -1.30 -6.49 -11.25
N ARG A 25 -0.38 -6.91 -10.38
CA ARG A 25 0.58 -8.00 -10.65
C ARG A 25 0.66 -8.93 -9.44
N LEU A 26 -0.18 -9.97 -9.45
CA LEU A 26 -0.43 -10.79 -8.27
C LEU A 26 0.33 -12.13 -8.33
N GLU A 27 1.65 -12.09 -8.11
CA GLU A 27 2.58 -13.23 -8.26
C GLU A 27 2.74 -14.07 -6.97
N ALA A 28 1.63 -14.33 -6.28
CA ALA A 28 1.59 -15.20 -5.09
C ALA A 28 0.26 -15.97 -4.96
N PRO A 29 -0.16 -16.75 -5.99
CA PRO A 29 -1.53 -17.26 -6.12
C PRO A 29 -1.97 -18.20 -5.00
N CYS A 30 -1.02 -18.89 -4.36
CA CYS A 30 -1.30 -19.86 -3.29
C CYS A 30 -1.09 -19.30 -1.88
N ALA A 31 -0.75 -18.01 -1.73
CA ALA A 31 -0.49 -17.42 -0.43
C ALA A 31 -1.79 -17.24 0.37
N LEU A 32 -1.84 -17.88 1.55
CA LEU A 32 -2.91 -17.74 2.52
C LEU A 32 -2.45 -16.86 3.67
N VAL A 33 -3.32 -15.94 4.09
CA VAL A 33 -3.07 -15.02 5.19
C VAL A 33 -4.23 -15.14 6.16
N LEU A 34 -3.93 -15.26 7.45
CA LEU A 34 -4.91 -15.22 8.52
C LEU A 34 -5.03 -13.78 9.03
N GLY A 35 -6.24 -13.22 9.03
CA GLY A 35 -6.47 -11.85 9.50
C GLY A 35 -7.90 -11.38 9.22
N ASP A 36 -8.25 -10.21 9.72
CA ASP A 36 -9.54 -9.58 9.45
C ASP A 36 -9.57 -8.98 8.04
N ARG A 37 -10.52 -9.44 7.23
CA ARG A 37 -10.67 -9.02 5.83
C ARG A 37 -10.93 -7.52 5.71
N SER A 38 -11.81 -6.98 6.55
CA SER A 38 -12.24 -5.58 6.50
C SER A 38 -11.10 -4.65 6.90
N LEU A 39 -10.31 -5.02 7.91
CA LEU A 39 -9.12 -4.27 8.31
C LEU A 39 -8.09 -4.22 7.18
N LEU A 40 -7.84 -5.35 6.51
CA LEU A 40 -6.94 -5.40 5.35
C LEU A 40 -7.45 -4.54 4.19
N GLN A 41 -8.76 -4.61 3.88
CA GLN A 41 -9.35 -3.77 2.84
C GLN A 41 -9.17 -2.28 3.14
N ASN A 42 -9.47 -1.86 4.37
CA ASN A 42 -9.33 -0.47 4.80
C ASN A 42 -7.86 0.00 4.74
N ALA A 43 -6.90 -0.81 5.19
CA ALA A 43 -5.49 -0.47 5.13
C ALA A 43 -5.01 -0.26 3.68
N LEU A 44 -5.35 -1.18 2.78
CA LEU A 44 -4.98 -1.07 1.37
C LEU A 44 -5.63 0.14 0.69
N LEU A 45 -6.91 0.41 1.02
CA LEU A 45 -7.63 1.56 0.48
C LEU A 45 -7.01 2.87 0.95
N ASN A 46 -6.65 2.99 2.22
CA ASN A 46 -5.99 4.19 2.76
C ASN A 46 -4.67 4.49 2.04
N ILE A 47 -3.85 3.45 1.82
CA ILE A 47 -2.60 3.60 1.08
C ILE A 47 -2.88 4.00 -0.39
N ALA A 48 -3.87 3.39 -1.03
CA ALA A 48 -4.27 3.74 -2.40
C ALA A 48 -4.77 5.18 -2.54
N LEU A 49 -5.51 5.68 -1.55
CA LEU A 49 -5.96 7.07 -1.50
C LEU A 49 -4.78 8.03 -1.33
N ASN A 50 -3.76 7.66 -0.55
CA ASN A 50 -2.53 8.44 -0.47
C ASN A 50 -1.76 8.46 -1.80
N ALA A 51 -1.69 7.32 -2.49
CA ALA A 51 -1.12 7.25 -3.85
C ALA A 51 -1.87 8.18 -4.83
N ARG A 52 -3.21 8.15 -4.84
CA ARG A 52 -4.03 9.10 -5.64
C ARG A 52 -3.63 10.54 -5.36
N ASP A 53 -3.55 10.91 -4.09
CA ASP A 53 -3.32 12.29 -3.68
C ASP A 53 -1.90 12.77 -4.05
N ALA A 54 -0.96 11.86 -4.27
CA ALA A 54 0.36 12.16 -4.80
C ALA A 54 0.38 12.41 -6.32
N MET A 55 -0.72 12.17 -7.03
CA MET A 55 -0.82 12.22 -8.50
C MET A 55 -1.94 13.16 -9.00
N PRO A 56 -1.87 14.47 -8.76
CA PRO A 56 -2.93 15.41 -9.17
C PRO A 56 -3.15 15.50 -10.69
N GLU A 57 -2.11 15.18 -11.47
CA GLU A 57 -2.14 15.22 -12.94
C GLU A 57 -2.48 13.87 -13.59
N GLY A 58 -2.78 12.84 -12.78
CA GLY A 58 -2.85 11.45 -13.24
C GLY A 58 -1.51 10.72 -13.04
N GLY A 59 -1.49 9.44 -13.39
CA GLY A 59 -0.35 8.56 -13.14
C GLY A 59 -0.75 7.09 -13.06
N THR A 60 0.10 6.27 -12.46
CA THR A 60 -0.08 4.82 -12.34
C THR A 60 0.03 4.38 -10.89
N VAL A 61 -0.99 3.69 -10.38
CA VAL A 61 -0.90 2.93 -9.12
C VAL A 61 -0.79 1.45 -9.43
N ALA A 62 0.28 0.82 -8.97
CA ALA A 62 0.51 -0.61 -9.11
C ALA A 62 0.29 -1.35 -7.79
N PHE A 63 -0.56 -2.37 -7.80
CA PHE A 63 -0.72 -3.33 -6.71
C PHE A 63 0.00 -4.63 -7.07
N THR A 64 1.01 -4.98 -6.30
CA THR A 64 1.82 -6.17 -6.56
C THR A 64 1.88 -7.08 -5.34
N THR A 65 2.01 -8.38 -5.59
CA THR A 65 2.29 -9.35 -4.54
C THR A 65 3.39 -10.30 -4.97
N ALA A 66 4.30 -10.62 -4.07
CA ALA A 66 5.31 -11.64 -4.27
C ALA A 66 5.54 -12.41 -2.97
N LEU A 67 6.04 -13.64 -3.08
CA LEU A 67 6.63 -14.30 -1.92
C LEU A 67 8.06 -13.79 -1.76
N CYS A 68 8.44 -13.41 -0.54
CA CYS A 68 9.80 -12.99 -0.23
C CYS A 68 10.32 -13.78 0.97
N GLU A 69 11.57 -14.23 0.88
CA GLU A 69 12.27 -14.85 1.99
C GLU A 69 13.10 -13.77 2.70
N LEU A 70 12.86 -13.59 3.99
CA LEU A 70 13.63 -12.69 4.84
C LEU A 70 14.68 -13.52 5.58
N ALA A 71 15.94 -13.34 5.18
CA ALA A 71 17.07 -14.03 5.79
C ALA A 71 17.44 -13.40 7.15
N PRO A 72 18.16 -14.13 8.03
CA PRO A 72 18.73 -13.53 9.22
C PRO A 72 19.58 -12.29 8.88
N GLY A 73 19.30 -11.17 9.55
CA GLY A 73 19.98 -9.89 9.32
C GLY A 73 19.35 -9.01 8.22
N ASP A 74 18.23 -9.43 7.61
CA ASP A 74 17.48 -8.56 6.68
C ASP A 74 16.94 -7.33 7.43
N PRO A 75 17.20 -6.10 6.95
CA PRO A 75 16.78 -4.87 7.64
C PRO A 75 15.27 -4.74 7.77
N ARG A 76 14.48 -5.41 6.92
CA ARG A 76 13.01 -5.42 6.99
C ARG A 76 12.49 -6.18 8.20
N LEU A 77 13.32 -7.01 8.85
CA LEU A 77 12.90 -7.73 10.05
C LEU A 77 12.61 -6.78 11.21
N GLY A 78 13.33 -5.65 11.30
CA GLY A 78 13.05 -4.56 12.25
C GLY A 78 13.03 -4.93 13.74
N GLY A 79 13.35 -6.18 14.10
CA GLY A 79 13.18 -6.74 15.44
C GLY A 79 11.79 -7.32 15.74
N GLU A 80 10.80 -7.07 14.89
CA GLU A 80 9.40 -7.53 15.09
C GLU A 80 9.07 -8.82 14.32
N LEU A 81 9.80 -9.08 13.23
CA LEU A 81 9.63 -10.26 12.39
C LEU A 81 10.77 -11.25 12.62
N ALA A 82 10.45 -12.55 12.58
CA ALA A 82 11.45 -13.60 12.53
C ALA A 82 11.91 -13.84 11.07
N PRO A 83 13.13 -14.35 10.83
CA PRO A 83 13.50 -14.82 9.50
C PRO A 83 12.52 -15.89 8.98
N GLY A 84 12.18 -15.84 7.69
CA GLY A 84 11.24 -16.79 7.10
C GLY A 84 10.62 -16.33 5.79
N LEU A 85 9.61 -17.09 5.33
CA LEU A 85 8.86 -16.79 4.11
C LEU A 85 7.66 -15.90 4.41
N TYR A 86 7.57 -14.79 3.69
CA TYR A 86 6.52 -13.79 3.83
C TYR A 86 5.81 -13.54 2.51
N LEU A 87 4.55 -13.10 2.62
CA LEU A 87 3.85 -12.48 1.50
C LEU A 87 4.16 -10.98 1.52
N GLU A 88 4.86 -10.48 0.51
CA GLU A 88 4.98 -9.05 0.25
C GLU A 88 3.73 -8.57 -0.49
N VAL A 89 3.15 -7.47 0.00
CA VAL A 89 2.10 -6.71 -0.66
C VAL A 89 2.63 -5.31 -0.85
N ARG A 90 2.70 -4.85 -2.09
CA ARG A 90 3.27 -3.55 -2.43
C ARG A 90 2.27 -2.74 -3.23
N ILE A 91 2.07 -1.51 -2.79
CA ILE A 91 1.32 -0.47 -3.49
C ILE A 91 2.34 0.59 -3.87
N SER A 92 2.42 0.94 -5.15
CA SER A 92 3.40 1.92 -5.64
C SER A 92 2.71 2.90 -6.58
N ASP A 93 3.07 4.16 -6.47
CA ASP A 93 2.66 5.23 -7.37
C ASP A 93 3.87 5.90 -8.04
N ASP A 94 3.61 6.60 -9.13
CA ASP A 94 4.58 7.44 -9.84
C ASP A 94 4.33 8.94 -9.60
N GLY A 95 3.72 9.27 -8.47
CA GLY A 95 3.39 10.64 -8.08
C GLY A 95 4.59 11.45 -7.57
N ALA A 96 4.29 12.57 -6.93
CA ALA A 96 5.28 13.53 -6.44
C ALA A 96 6.21 13.00 -5.33
N GLY A 97 5.89 11.83 -4.77
CA GLY A 97 6.64 11.20 -3.69
C GLY A 97 6.53 11.94 -2.35
N ILE A 98 7.33 11.50 -1.39
CA ILE A 98 7.35 12.05 -0.02
C ILE A 98 8.65 12.84 0.18
N PRO A 99 8.59 14.13 0.53
CA PRO A 99 9.77 14.91 0.89
C PRO A 99 10.52 14.30 2.08
N ALA A 100 11.85 14.33 2.06
CA ALA A 100 12.68 13.73 3.12
C ALA A 100 12.37 14.27 4.53
N SER A 101 11.98 15.55 4.64
CA SER A 101 11.58 16.19 5.90
C SER A 101 10.28 15.62 6.49
N ALA A 102 9.42 15.02 5.67
CA ALA A 102 8.14 14.43 6.08
C ALA A 102 8.27 12.93 6.43
N MET A 103 9.34 12.26 5.96
CA MET A 103 9.50 10.81 6.08
C MET A 103 9.49 10.31 7.53
N ALA A 104 10.15 11.03 8.44
CA ALA A 104 10.23 10.66 9.86
C ALA A 104 8.89 10.78 10.59
N ARG A 105 7.95 11.55 10.05
CA ARG A 105 6.66 11.87 10.65
C ARG A 105 5.50 11.13 10.00
N LEU A 106 5.75 10.38 8.93
CA LEU A 106 4.72 9.75 8.10
C LEU A 106 3.80 8.81 8.90
N PHE A 107 4.35 8.18 9.94
CA PHE A 107 3.65 7.23 10.82
C PHE A 107 3.23 7.88 12.15
N GLU A 108 3.39 9.19 12.33
CA GLU A 108 2.83 9.88 13.48
C GLU A 108 1.29 9.89 13.34
N PRO A 109 0.55 9.49 14.39
CA PRO A 109 -0.90 9.58 14.39
C PRO A 109 -1.37 10.99 13.99
N PHE A 110 -2.33 11.07 13.07
CA PHE A 110 -2.91 12.32 12.54
C PHE A 110 -1.98 13.21 11.71
N TYR A 111 -0.73 12.82 11.45
CA TYR A 111 0.14 13.57 10.55
C TYR A 111 -0.43 13.56 9.13
N THR A 112 -0.52 14.73 8.51
CA THR A 112 -0.97 14.91 7.13
C THR A 112 -0.26 16.12 6.53
N SER A 113 0.20 15.98 5.29
CA SER A 113 0.65 17.11 4.46
C SER A 113 -0.52 17.82 3.76
N LYS A 114 -1.76 17.36 3.95
CA LYS A 114 -2.98 17.87 3.32
C LYS A 114 -3.66 18.90 4.23
N GLU A 115 -4.14 20.01 3.67
CA GLU A 115 -4.88 21.05 4.39
C GLU A 115 -6.27 20.54 4.84
N GLY A 116 -6.32 19.91 6.01
CA GLY A 116 -7.55 19.51 6.70
C GLY A 116 -8.01 18.07 6.42
N HIS A 117 -8.11 17.28 7.49
CA HIS A 117 -8.56 15.87 7.57
C HIS A 117 -7.51 14.81 7.18
N GLY A 118 -6.44 14.73 7.98
CA GLY A 118 -5.58 13.55 7.98
C GLY A 118 -6.21 12.41 8.77
N THR A 119 -6.46 11.26 8.15
CA THR A 119 -6.80 10.02 8.87
C THR A 119 -5.57 9.26 9.38
N GLY A 120 -4.36 9.78 9.14
CA GLY A 120 -3.08 9.11 9.44
C GLY A 120 -2.87 7.84 8.60
N LEU A 121 -1.60 7.42 8.48
CA LEU A 121 -1.23 6.04 8.18
C LEU A 121 -1.09 5.26 9.49
#